data_AF-A0AA85AKC2-F1
#
_entry.id   AF-A0AA85AKC2-F1
#
_cell.length_a   1.000
_cell.length_b   1.000
_cell.length_c   1.000
_cell.angle_alpha   90.00
_cell.angle_beta   90.00
_cell.angle_gamma   90.00
#
_symmetry.space_group_name_H-M   'P 1'
#
loop_
_entity.id
_entity.type
_entity.pdbx_description
1 polymer ?
#
loop_
_entity_poly.entity_id
_entity_poly.type
_entity_poly.pdbx_seq_one_letter_code
_entity_poly.pdbx_strand_id
1 'polypeptide(L)'
;MPKSDDPHKIHMDEAKKRAGIPVEFDKLLIDSLKLAFQKEDIDFDDDSMLLECYKKHNKTVQESIPSERLLVYHIGDGWEPLCRFLNVDVPANIPYPKLNQRSDMIKLRDLIKKFGSIEEVARMHPGFI
;
A
#
# COMPACT_ATOMS: atom_id res chain seq x y z
N MET A 1 3.74 5.10 9.57
CA MET A 1 3.16 6.26 8.87
C MET A 1 3.71 7.52 9.54
N PRO A 2 3.81 8.67 8.85
CA PRO A 2 4.07 9.94 9.54
C PRO A 2 3.03 10.13 10.64
N LYS A 3 3.48 10.51 11.83
CA LYS A 3 2.60 10.78 12.97
C LYS A 3 1.72 12.00 12.68
N SER A 4 0.60 12.14 13.37
CA SER A 4 -0.34 13.25 13.13
C SER A 4 0.25 14.61 13.46
N ASP A 5 1.22 14.66 14.38
CA ASP A 5 1.99 15.85 14.72
C ASP A 5 3.22 16.06 13.81
N ASP A 6 3.47 15.17 12.85
CA ASP A 6 4.56 15.32 11.89
C ASP A 6 4.28 16.52 10.96
N PRO A 7 5.15 17.56 10.94
CA PRO A 7 4.98 18.73 10.06
C PRO A 7 4.86 18.37 8.57
N HIS A 8 5.38 17.21 8.17
CA HIS A 8 5.27 16.67 6.81
C HIS A 8 3.82 16.32 6.45
N LYS A 9 3.01 15.86 7.42
CA LYS A 9 1.62 15.43 7.21
C LYS A 9 0.68 16.59 6.92
N ILE A 10 0.86 17.73 7.62
CA ILE A 10 0.07 18.96 7.41
C ILE A 10 0.25 19.47 5.97
N HIS A 11 1.49 19.43 5.47
CA HIS A 11 1.80 19.83 4.10
C HIS A 11 1.26 18.83 3.05
N MET A 12 0.93 17.62 3.48
CA MET A 12 0.48 16.54 2.61
C MET A 12 -0.98 16.70 2.19
N ASP A 13 -1.85 17.23 3.05
CA ASP A 13 -3.27 17.40 2.71
C ASP A 13 -3.50 18.53 1.70
N GLU A 14 -2.76 19.64 1.82
CA GLU A 14 -2.72 20.69 0.80
C GLU A 14 -2.13 20.16 -0.52
N ALA A 15 -1.09 19.34 -0.44
CA ALA A 15 -0.48 18.70 -1.60
C ALA A 15 -1.42 17.70 -2.28
N LYS A 16 -2.20 16.91 -1.53
CA LYS A 16 -3.21 15.98 -2.06
C LYS A 16 -4.31 16.72 -2.81
N LYS A 17 -4.81 17.81 -2.24
CA LYS A 17 -5.81 18.67 -2.89
C LYS A 17 -5.28 19.23 -4.21
N ARG A 18 -4.03 19.70 -4.21
CA ARG A 18 -3.37 20.20 -5.44
C ARG A 18 -3.15 19.09 -6.47
N ALA A 19 -2.83 17.88 -6.00
CA ALA A 19 -2.61 16.71 -6.84
C ALA A 19 -3.89 16.12 -7.46
N GLY A 20 -5.08 16.62 -7.08
CA GLY A 20 -6.37 16.09 -7.53
C GLY A 20 -6.79 14.80 -6.81
N ILE A 21 -6.13 14.46 -5.69
CA ILE A 21 -6.47 13.27 -4.91
C ILE A 21 -7.76 13.58 -4.11
N PRO A 22 -8.84 12.79 -4.27
CA PRO A 22 -10.08 13.01 -3.54
C PRO A 22 -9.87 12.91 -2.03
N VAL A 23 -10.49 13.80 -1.27
CA VAL A 23 -10.42 13.78 0.21
C VAL A 23 -11.09 12.53 0.80
N GLU A 24 -12.02 11.94 0.06
CA GLU A 24 -12.68 10.68 0.37
C GLU A 24 -11.71 9.49 0.34
N PHE A 25 -10.56 9.62 -0.33
CA PHE A 25 -9.55 8.57 -0.38
C PHE A 25 -8.93 8.29 0.99
N ASP A 26 -8.68 9.33 1.79
CA ASP A 26 -8.15 9.15 3.15
C ASP A 26 -9.17 8.44 4.05
N LYS A 27 -10.44 8.81 3.92
CA LYS A 27 -11.53 8.13 4.62
C LYS A 27 -11.61 6.66 4.22
N LEU A 28 -11.56 6.36 2.92
CA LEU A 28 -11.58 5.00 2.40
C LEU A 28 -10.41 4.16 2.97
N LEU A 29 -9.20 4.73 3.02
CA LEU A 29 -8.03 4.06 3.59
C LEU A 29 -8.22 3.74 5.08
N ILE A 30 -8.70 4.72 5.85
CA ILE A 30 -8.96 4.54 7.29
C ILE A 30 -10.02 3.47 7.52
N ASP A 31 -11.15 3.55 6.83
CA ASP A 31 -12.26 2.60 6.97
C ASP A 31 -11.83 1.17 6.55
N SER A 32 -11.00 1.06 5.52
CA SER A 32 -10.43 -0.22 5.09
C SER A 32 -9.52 -0.84 6.16
N LEU A 33 -8.71 -0.03 6.83
CA LEU A 33 -7.83 -0.50 7.92
C LEU A 33 -8.64 -0.90 9.16
N LYS A 34 -9.67 -0.14 9.51
CA LYS A 34 -10.61 -0.49 10.59
C LYS A 34 -11.30 -1.82 10.34
N LEU A 35 -11.79 -2.02 9.12
CA LEU A 35 -12.39 -3.28 8.70
C LEU A 35 -11.40 -4.44 8.78
N ALA A 36 -10.19 -4.27 8.23
CA ALA A 36 -9.15 -5.31 8.23
C ALA A 36 -8.75 -5.69 9.67
N PHE A 37 -8.48 -4.69 10.51
CA PHE A 37 -8.08 -4.91 11.90
C PHE A 37 -9.24 -5.24 12.84
N GLN A 38 -10.48 -5.17 12.34
CA GLN A 38 -11.72 -5.36 13.10
C GLN A 38 -11.74 -4.50 14.38
N LYS A 39 -11.31 -3.24 14.23
CA LYS A 39 -11.14 -2.28 15.33
C LYS A 39 -11.51 -0.88 14.85
N GLU A 40 -12.46 -0.23 15.53
CA GLU A 40 -12.94 1.11 15.18
C GLU A 40 -12.09 2.24 15.76
N ASP A 41 -11.54 2.01 16.95
CA ASP A 41 -10.75 2.95 17.74
C ASP A 41 -9.25 2.71 17.51
N ILE A 42 -8.81 2.87 16.25
CA ILE A 42 -7.38 2.79 15.91
C ILE A 42 -6.75 4.16 16.12
N ASP A 43 -5.76 4.21 17.01
CA ASP A 43 -4.82 5.30 17.09
C ASP A 43 -3.67 5.07 16.08
N PHE A 44 -3.64 5.87 15.02
CA PHE A 44 -2.60 5.78 13.99
C PHE A 44 -1.26 6.38 14.43
N ASP A 45 -1.20 7.02 15.60
CA ASP A 45 0.03 7.53 16.20
C ASP A 45 0.64 6.58 17.23
N ASP A 46 -0.04 5.50 17.60
CA ASP A 46 0.50 4.44 18.44
C ASP A 46 1.06 3.28 17.60
N ASP A 47 2.39 3.25 17.42
CA ASP A 47 3.04 2.17 16.67
C ASP A 47 2.87 0.80 17.33
N SER A 48 2.75 0.75 18.66
CA SER A 48 2.58 -0.52 19.39
C SER A 48 1.20 -1.10 19.10
N MET A 49 0.17 -0.26 19.13
CA MET A 49 -1.19 -0.64 18.75
C MET A 49 -1.25 -1.12 17.28
N LEU A 50 -0.64 -0.37 16.36
CA LEU A 50 -0.61 -0.75 14.94
C LEU A 50 0.12 -2.08 14.71
N LEU A 51 1.23 -2.32 15.40
CA LEU A 51 1.98 -3.57 15.31
C LEU A 51 1.18 -4.76 15.86
N GLU A 52 0.46 -4.57 16.96
CA GLU A 52 -0.44 -5.58 17.52
C GLU A 52 -1.57 -5.91 16.54
N CYS A 53 -2.24 -4.89 15.99
CA CYS A 53 -3.30 -5.06 15.02
C CYS A 53 -2.81 -5.81 13.77
N TYR A 54 -1.64 -5.45 13.25
CA TYR A 54 -1.01 -6.12 12.10
C TYR A 54 -0.75 -7.61 12.38
N LYS A 55 -0.12 -7.93 13.53
CA LYS A 55 0.17 -9.32 13.92
C LYS A 55 -1.10 -10.13 14.11
N LYS A 56 -2.09 -9.56 14.81
CA LYS A 56 -3.37 -10.20 15.08
C LYS A 56 -4.12 -10.48 13.78
N HIS A 57 -4.24 -9.49 12.89
CA HIS A 57 -4.89 -9.65 11.59
C HIS A 57 -4.28 -10.80 10.78
N ASN A 58 -2.96 -10.79 10.60
CA ASN A 58 -2.27 -11.85 9.85
C ASN A 58 -2.49 -13.24 10.45
N LYS A 59 -2.43 -13.34 11.79
CA LYS A 59 -2.70 -14.60 12.50
C LYS A 59 -4.15 -15.06 12.28
N THR A 60 -5.12 -14.17 12.42
CA THR A 60 -6.54 -14.48 12.21
C THR A 60 -6.82 -14.96 10.79
N VAL A 61 -6.23 -14.34 9.77
CA VAL A 61 -6.35 -14.80 8.38
C VAL A 61 -5.77 -16.21 8.21
N GLN A 62 -4.59 -16.47 8.78
CA GLN A 62 -3.94 -17.78 8.69
C GLN A 62 -4.70 -18.88 9.43
N GLU A 63 -5.35 -18.56 10.56
CA GLU A 63 -6.13 -19.53 11.34
C GLU A 63 -7.53 -19.77 10.78
N SER A 64 -8.10 -18.81 10.05
CA SER A 64 -9.48 -18.88 9.55
C SER A 64 -9.61 -19.53 8.17
N ILE A 65 -8.54 -19.57 7.37
CA ILE A 65 -8.55 -20.13 6.02
C ILE A 65 -7.82 -21.48 6.02
N PRO A 66 -8.43 -22.56 5.51
CA PRO A 66 -7.74 -23.85 5.37
C PRO A 66 -6.44 -23.71 4.58
N SER A 67 -5.39 -24.39 5.03
CA SER A 67 -4.02 -24.24 4.49
C SER A 67 -3.92 -24.51 2.99
N GLU A 68 -4.72 -25.44 2.46
CA GLU A 68 -4.78 -25.78 1.04
C GLU A 68 -5.41 -24.68 0.17
N ARG A 69 -6.08 -23.70 0.80
CA ARG A 69 -6.67 -22.52 0.15
C ARG A 69 -5.94 -21.22 0.49
N LEU A 70 -4.81 -21.29 1.21
CA LEU A 70 -4.03 -20.13 1.62
C LEU A 70 -2.56 -20.29 1.25
N LEU A 71 -2.04 -19.32 0.51
CA LEU A 71 -0.60 -19.13 0.34
C LEU A 71 -0.13 -17.99 1.24
N VAL A 72 0.72 -18.29 2.22
CA VAL A 72 1.48 -17.26 2.93
C VAL A 72 2.70 -16.91 2.08
N TYR A 73 2.65 -15.75 1.44
CA TYR A 73 3.67 -15.28 0.51
C TYR A 73 4.51 -14.15 1.14
N HIS A 74 5.84 -14.25 1.05
CA HIS A 74 6.75 -13.22 1.54
C HIS A 74 7.28 -12.36 0.38
N ILE A 75 7.52 -11.08 0.67
CA ILE A 75 8.09 -10.15 -0.32
C ILE A 75 9.46 -10.68 -0.75
N GLY A 76 9.58 -11.01 -2.04
CA GLY A 76 10.82 -11.53 -2.64
C GLY A 76 10.77 -13.00 -3.04
N ASP A 77 9.72 -13.74 -2.66
CA ASP A 77 9.55 -15.17 -2.98
C ASP A 77 9.45 -15.45 -4.50
N GLY A 78 9.05 -14.46 -5.29
CA GLY A 78 9.04 -14.52 -6.75
C GLY A 78 7.85 -15.31 -7.34
N TRP A 79 7.96 -15.68 -8.61
CA TRP A 79 6.87 -16.35 -9.33
C TRP A 79 6.59 -17.77 -8.84
N GLU A 80 7.62 -18.49 -8.43
CA GLU A 80 7.54 -19.94 -8.28
C GLU A 80 6.52 -20.43 -7.24
N PRO A 81 6.48 -19.92 -5.99
CA PRO A 81 5.47 -20.36 -5.03
C PRO A 81 4.05 -19.91 -5.42
N LEU A 82 3.91 -18.75 -6.05
CA LEU A 82 2.62 -18.24 -6.51
C LEU A 82 2.04 -19.07 -7.66
N CYS A 83 2.83 -19.30 -8.71
CA CYS A 83 2.43 -20.09 -9.87
C CYS A 83 2.10 -21.54 -9.49
N ARG A 84 2.91 -22.16 -8.61
CA ARG A 84 2.64 -23.50 -8.08
C ARG A 84 1.31 -23.57 -7.33
N PHE A 85 1.04 -22.59 -6.46
CA PHE A 85 -0.20 -22.54 -5.70
C PHE A 85 -1.44 -22.34 -6.60
N LEU A 86 -1.32 -21.53 -7.65
CA LEU A 86 -2.39 -21.27 -8.61
C LEU A 86 -2.49 -22.34 -9.72
N ASN A 87 -1.59 -23.32 -9.75
CA ASN A 87 -1.49 -24.37 -10.77
C ASN A 87 -1.39 -23.82 -12.20
N VAL A 88 -0.51 -22.83 -12.40
CA VAL A 88 -0.20 -22.22 -13.70
C VAL A 88 1.32 -22.22 -13.94
N ASP A 89 1.72 -22.10 -15.20
CA ASP A 89 3.14 -22.03 -15.56
C ASP A 89 3.80 -20.73 -15.11
N VAL A 90 5.09 -20.80 -14.79
CA VAL A 90 5.92 -19.60 -14.52
C VAL A 90 6.17 -18.87 -15.84
N PRO A 91 5.96 -17.54 -15.90
CA PRO A 91 6.26 -16.75 -17.10
C PRO A 91 7.75 -16.81 -17.49
N ALA A 92 8.06 -17.32 -18.67
CA ALA A 92 9.45 -17.60 -19.08
C ALA A 92 10.36 -16.37 -19.20
N ASN A 93 9.81 -15.22 -19.62
CA ASN A 93 10.60 -14.02 -19.94
C ASN A 93 10.09 -12.76 -19.22
N ILE A 94 9.34 -12.92 -18.14
CA ILE A 94 8.78 -11.79 -17.38
C ILE A 94 9.36 -11.84 -15.96
N PRO A 95 10.22 -10.88 -15.57
CA PRO A 95 10.73 -10.84 -14.21
C PRO A 95 9.58 -10.58 -13.23
N TYR A 96 9.69 -11.11 -12.02
CA TYR A 96 8.70 -10.81 -10.98
C TYR A 96 8.68 -9.28 -10.73
N PRO A 97 7.50 -8.64 -10.71
CA PRO A 97 7.39 -7.20 -10.63
C PRO A 97 8.00 -6.64 -9.35
N LYS A 98 8.79 -5.58 -9.49
CA LYS A 98 9.36 -4.79 -8.39
C LYS A 98 8.94 -3.33 -8.59
N LEU A 99 7.73 -3.04 -8.12
CA LEU A 99 7.10 -1.72 -8.23
C LEU A 99 6.72 -1.21 -6.84
N ASN A 100 6.24 0.03 -6.76
CA ASN A 100 5.78 0.65 -5.52
C ASN A 100 6.87 0.69 -4.42
N GLN A 101 8.12 0.89 -4.82
CA GLN A 101 9.19 1.08 -3.84
C GLN A 101 9.08 2.46 -3.21
N ARG A 102 9.63 2.62 -2.00
CA ARG A 102 9.69 3.93 -1.33
C ARG A 102 10.33 5.00 -2.21
N SER A 103 11.36 4.65 -2.97
CA SER A 103 12.01 5.55 -3.94
C SER A 103 11.07 6.04 -5.03
N ASP A 104 10.15 5.18 -5.48
CA ASP A 104 9.20 5.51 -6.54
C ASP A 104 8.18 6.50 -5.99
N MET A 105 7.67 6.28 -4.78
CA MET A 105 6.77 7.23 -4.11
C MET A 105 7.41 8.59 -3.84
N ILE A 106 8.71 8.62 -3.47
CA ILE A 106 9.46 9.88 -3.32
C ILE A 106 9.58 10.61 -4.65
N LYS A 107 9.94 9.90 -5.73
CA LYS A 107 9.99 10.47 -7.09
C LYS A 107 8.62 11.01 -7.52
N LEU A 108 7.53 10.26 -7.28
CA LEU A 108 6.17 10.67 -7.61
C LEU A 108 5.81 11.99 -6.93
N ARG A 109 6.06 12.07 -5.63
CA ARG A 109 5.84 13.29 -4.85
C ARG A 109 6.60 14.47 -5.45
N ASP A 110 7.86 14.29 -5.83
CA ASP A 110 8.69 15.36 -6.36
C ASP A 110 8.22 15.81 -7.76
N LEU A 111 7.75 14.86 -8.59
CA LEU A 111 7.13 15.16 -9.88
C LEU A 111 5.80 15.90 -9.72
N ILE A 112 4.93 15.49 -8.80
CA ILE A 112 3.67 16.18 -8.51
C ILE A 112 3.95 17.61 -8.04
N LYS A 113 4.94 17.82 -7.17
CA LYS A 113 5.36 19.17 -6.76
C LYS A 113 5.80 20.03 -7.95
N LYS A 114 6.48 19.44 -8.93
CA LYS A 114 6.97 20.13 -10.12
C LYS A 114 5.87 20.43 -11.15
N PHE A 115 4.98 19.48 -11.39
CA PHE A 115 4.01 19.54 -12.49
C PHE A 115 2.58 19.90 -12.04
N GLY A 116 2.30 19.90 -10.74
CA GLY A 116 1.06 20.40 -10.16
C GLY A 116 0.02 19.31 -9.89
N SER A 117 -0.17 18.33 -10.78
CA SER A 117 -1.20 17.29 -10.66
C SER A 117 -0.65 15.90 -10.98
N ILE A 118 -1.34 14.84 -10.52
CA ILE A 118 -0.98 13.46 -10.88
C ILE A 118 -1.26 13.17 -12.37
N GLU A 119 -2.28 13.80 -12.94
CA GLU A 119 -2.66 13.70 -14.35
C GLU A 119 -1.55 14.24 -15.27
N GLU A 120 -0.94 15.38 -14.90
CA GLU A 120 0.17 15.95 -15.65
C GLU A 120 1.42 15.09 -15.57
N VAL A 121 1.65 14.46 -14.41
CA VAL A 121 2.74 13.49 -14.25
C VAL A 121 2.50 12.27 -15.13
N ALA A 122 1.29 11.69 -15.12
CA ALA A 122 0.94 10.56 -15.97
C ALA A 122 1.10 10.89 -17.47
N ARG A 123 0.68 12.10 -17.89
CA ARG A 123 0.84 12.59 -19.26
C ARG A 123 2.30 12.74 -19.67
N MET A 124 3.16 13.22 -18.78
CA MET A 124 4.58 13.47 -19.06
C MET A 124 5.47 12.23 -18.84
N HIS A 125 5.02 11.27 -18.03
CA HIS A 125 5.74 10.06 -17.64
C HIS A 125 4.83 8.81 -17.70
N PRO A 126 4.42 8.35 -18.89
CA PRO A 126 3.40 7.30 -19.06
C PRO A 126 3.83 5.89 -18.59
N GLY A 127 5.07 5.70 -18.16
CA GLY A 127 5.56 4.43 -17.57
C GLY A 127 5.74 4.48 -16.05
N PHE A 128 5.28 5.56 -15.41
CA PHE A 128 5.51 5.83 -13.99
C PHE A 128 4.27 5.61 -13.11
N ILE A 129 3.07 5.66 -13.71
CA ILE A 129 1.76 5.42 -13.07
C ILE A 129 1.01 4.42 -13.92
#